data_AF-A0A2S7II16-F1
#
_entry.id   AF-A0A2S7II16-F1
#
_cell.length_a   1.000
_cell.length_b   1.000
_cell.length_c   1.000
_cell.angle_alpha   90.00
_cell.angle_beta   90.00
_cell.angle_gamma   90.00
#
_symmetry.space_group_name_H-M   'P 1'
#
loop_
_entity.id
_entity.type
_entity.pdbx_description
1 polymer ?
#
loop_
_entity_poly.entity_id
_entity_poly.type
_entity_poly.pdbx_seq_one_letter_code
_entity_poly.pdbx_strand_id
1 'polypeptide(L)'
;MERIGVWNVDSGYYFRVWAPHAQKVSVLIEQGPYWANETSDTLLERALVYEKSYWRITVADNKPWQLYCHQLILPNGTIVECLAPAARDVPN
;
A
#
# COMPACT_ATOMS: atom_id res chain seq x y z
N MET A 1 3.89 16.81 -12.56
CA MET A 1 3.64 15.34 -12.63
C MET A 1 3.76 14.78 -11.23
N GLU A 2 2.70 14.17 -10.68
CA GLU A 2 2.77 13.50 -9.38
C GLU A 2 3.40 12.10 -9.55
N ARG A 3 4.33 11.74 -8.64
CA ARG A 3 5.14 10.50 -8.68
C ARG A 3 4.29 9.25 -8.36
N ILE A 4 4.65 8.04 -8.82
CA ILE A 4 4.03 6.77 -8.37
C ILE A 4 4.91 6.16 -7.27
N GLY A 5 4.31 5.39 -6.37
CA GLY A 5 4.98 4.68 -5.29
C GLY A 5 4.73 5.31 -3.92
N VAL A 6 5.69 5.14 -3.02
CA VAL A 6 5.66 5.68 -1.66
C VAL A 6 6.71 6.78 -1.48
N TRP A 7 6.36 7.84 -0.76
CA TRP A 7 7.32 8.85 -0.33
C TRP A 7 6.88 9.51 0.97
N ASN A 8 7.88 9.99 1.73
CA ASN A 8 7.63 10.79 2.91
C ASN A 8 7.12 12.19 2.51
N VAL A 9 6.14 12.67 3.27
CA VAL A 9 5.57 14.02 3.25
C VAL A 9 5.46 14.49 4.71
N ASP A 10 5.25 15.79 4.93
CA ASP A 10 5.22 16.36 6.29
C ASP A 10 4.19 15.70 7.23
N SER A 11 3.12 15.11 6.67
CA SER A 11 2.05 14.43 7.38
C SER A 11 2.14 12.90 7.37
N GLY A 12 3.29 12.32 6.99
CA GLY A 12 3.54 10.88 7.02
C GLY A 12 4.04 10.32 5.69
N TYR A 13 3.50 9.18 5.27
CA TYR A 13 3.86 8.54 4.00
C TYR A 13 2.70 8.58 3.02
N TYR A 14 2.94 9.18 1.86
CA TYR A 14 1.99 9.21 0.77
C TYR A 14 2.20 8.01 -0.13
N PHE A 15 1.13 7.23 -0.29
CA PHE A 15 1.05 6.08 -1.19
C PHE A 15 0.26 6.48 -2.43
N ARG A 16 0.79 6.13 -3.60
CA ARG A 16 0.09 6.29 -4.87
C ARG A 16 0.38 5.16 -5.82
N VAL A 17 -0.67 4.52 -6.31
CA VAL A 17 -0.57 3.39 -7.23
C VAL A 17 -1.53 3.57 -8.40
N TRP A 18 -1.09 3.11 -9.57
CA TRP A 18 -1.93 3.01 -10.75
C TRP A 18 -2.53 1.61 -10.81
N ALA A 19 -3.84 1.52 -10.65
CA ALA A 19 -4.61 0.28 -10.72
C ALA A 19 -6.01 0.60 -11.28
N PRO A 20 -6.11 0.99 -12.56
CA PRO A 20 -7.32 1.59 -13.13
C PRO A 20 -8.51 0.62 -13.23
N HIS A 21 -8.24 -0.68 -13.18
CA HIS A 21 -9.26 -1.73 -13.27
C HIS A 21 -9.66 -2.30 -11.91
N ALA A 22 -9.01 -1.89 -10.81
CA ALA A 22 -9.42 -2.29 -9.47
C ALA A 22 -10.70 -1.56 -9.08
N GLN A 23 -11.62 -2.26 -8.40
CA GLN A 23 -12.79 -1.65 -7.77
C GLN A 23 -12.45 -1.02 -6.42
N LYS A 24 -11.53 -1.64 -5.68
CA LYS A 24 -11.01 -1.10 -4.41
C LYS A 24 -9.51 -1.38 -4.34
N VAL A 25 -8.80 -0.47 -3.71
CA VAL A 25 -7.38 -0.64 -3.39
C VAL A 25 -7.16 -0.25 -1.94
N SER A 26 -6.45 -1.10 -1.21
CA SER A 26 -5.93 -0.81 0.12
C SER A 26 -4.42 -0.98 0.13
N VAL A 27 -3.74 -0.27 1.01
CA VAL A 27 -2.37 -0.60 1.40
C VAL A 27 -2.41 -1.39 2.69
N LEU A 28 -1.74 -2.54 2.72
CA LEU A 28 -1.54 -3.36 3.91
C LEU A 28 -0.15 -3.05 4.46
N ILE A 29 -0.07 -2.67 5.73
CA ILE A 29 1.18 -2.20 6.36
C ILE A 29 1.50 -3.07 7.56
N GLU A 30 2.67 -3.68 7.56
CA GLU A 30 3.17 -4.52 8.63
C GLU A 30 3.63 -3.69 9.85
N GLN A 31 3.20 -4.07 11.05
CA GLN A 31 3.65 -3.46 12.30
C GLN A 31 4.86 -4.17 12.91
N GLY A 32 5.16 -5.38 12.45
CA GLY A 32 6.35 -6.13 12.82
C GLY A 32 7.49 -6.08 11.78
N PRO A 33 8.58 -6.82 12.04
CA PRO A 33 9.69 -6.95 11.11
C PRO A 33 9.45 -8.01 10.02
N TYR A 34 8.45 -8.88 10.17
CA TYR A 34 8.18 -9.98 9.25
C TYR A 34 6.78 -9.86 8.66
N TRP A 35 6.66 -10.09 7.35
CA TRP A 35 5.38 -10.01 6.66
C TRP A 35 4.40 -11.06 7.16
N ALA A 36 3.23 -10.64 7.65
CA ALA A 36 2.09 -11.48 7.97
C ALA A 36 2.44 -12.68 8.87
N ASN A 37 3.37 -12.51 9.81
CA ASN A 37 3.71 -13.56 10.76
C ASN A 37 2.55 -13.71 11.77
N GLU A 38 1.78 -14.78 11.61
CA GLU A 38 0.55 -15.09 12.36
C GLU A 38 0.72 -15.10 13.90
N THR A 39 1.96 -15.11 14.40
CA THR A 39 2.27 -15.27 15.82
C THR A 39 2.39 -13.94 16.59
N SER A 40 2.62 -12.79 15.93
CA SER A 40 2.84 -11.51 16.64
C SER A 40 2.49 -10.25 15.87
N ASP A 41 2.38 -10.34 14.55
CA ASP A 41 2.51 -9.17 13.67
C ASP A 41 1.14 -8.79 13.12
N THR A 42 0.75 -7.51 13.33
CA THR A 42 -0.57 -7.00 12.96
C THR A 42 -0.48 -6.27 11.62
N LEU A 43 -1.27 -6.69 10.63
CA LEU A 43 -1.44 -5.93 9.39
C LEU A 43 -2.44 -4.79 9.58
N LEU A 44 -2.00 -3.56 9.31
CA LEU A 44 -2.88 -2.41 9.21
C LEU A 44 -3.35 -2.23 7.77
N GLU A 45 -4.63 -2.43 7.53
CA GLU A 45 -5.26 -2.07 6.27
C GLU A 45 -5.64 -0.58 6.24
N ARG A 46 -5.31 0.10 5.14
CA ARG A 46 -5.74 1.48 4.87
C ARG A 46 -6.28 1.58 3.45
N ALA A 47 -7.57 1.88 3.33
CA ALA A 47 -8.22 2.05 2.03
C ALA A 47 -7.72 3.31 1.31
N LEU A 48 -7.39 3.18 0.03
CA LEU A 48 -6.98 4.30 -0.82
C LEU A 48 -8.22 4.97 -1.44
N VAL A 49 -8.09 6.27 -1.72
CA VAL A 49 -9.09 7.05 -2.45
C VAL A 49 -8.70 7.11 -3.93
N TYR A 50 -9.66 6.86 -4.81
CA TYR A 50 -9.46 7.01 -6.26
C TYR A 50 -9.70 8.45 -6.69
N GLU A 51 -8.67 9.12 -7.20
CA GLU A 51 -8.74 10.51 -7.63
C GLU A 51 -7.73 10.77 -8.76
N LYS A 52 -8.13 11.55 -9.77
CA LYS A 52 -7.27 11.94 -10.91
C LYS A 52 -6.57 10.74 -11.58
N SER A 53 -7.28 9.61 -11.70
CA SER A 53 -6.81 8.35 -12.31
C SER A 53 -5.83 7.50 -11.49
N TYR A 54 -5.64 7.81 -10.20
CA TYR A 54 -4.77 7.06 -9.31
C TYR A 54 -5.45 6.76 -7.98
N TRP A 55 -5.04 5.66 -7.36
CA TRP A 55 -5.39 5.38 -5.97
C TRP A 55 -4.33 6.02 -5.07
N ARG A 56 -4.77 6.72 -4.01
CA ARG A 56 -3.87 7.43 -3.11
C ARG A 56 -4.34 7.49 -1.66
N ILE A 57 -3.39 7.62 -0.73
CA ILE A 57 -3.62 7.95 0.69
C ILE A 57 -2.35 8.52 1.32
N THR A 58 -2.50 9.35 2.35
CA THR A 58 -1.42 9.67 3.29
C THR A 58 -1.65 8.92 4.60
N VAL A 59 -0.63 8.21 5.10
CA VAL A 59 -0.65 7.49 6.38
C VAL A 59 0.32 8.14 7.34
N ALA A 60 -0.17 8.68 8.45
CA ALA A 60 0.61 9.50 9.38
C ALA A 60 1.70 8.72 10.14
N ASP A 61 1.35 7.53 10.65
CA ASP A 61 2.18 6.82 11.63
C ASP A 61 3.12 5.76 11.03
N ASN A 62 3.40 5.86 9.73
CA ASN A 62 4.31 4.91 9.06
C ASN A 62 5.78 5.25 9.35
N LYS A 63 6.61 4.20 9.46
CA LYS A 63 8.06 4.25 9.59
C LYS A 63 8.72 3.88 8.25
N PRO A 64 9.94 4.38 7.96
CA PRO A 64 10.60 4.17 6.67
C PRO A 64 10.84 2.72 6.27
N TRP A 65 10.97 1.82 7.25
CA TRP A 65 11.35 0.42 7.07
C TRP A 65 10.16 -0.55 7.09
N GLN A 66 8.93 -0.06 7.31
CA GLN A 66 7.77 -0.95 7.41
C GLN A 66 7.47 -1.61 6.07
N LEU A 67 7.26 -2.92 6.11
CA LEU A 67 6.84 -3.69 4.96
C LEU A 67 5.41 -3.32 4.59
N TYR A 68 5.13 -3.32 3.29
CA TYR A 68 3.78 -3.06 2.79
C TYR A 68 3.53 -3.76 1.45
N CYS A 69 2.27 -4.06 1.19
CA CYS A 69 1.79 -4.47 -0.13
C CYS A 69 0.49 -3.71 -0.47
N HIS A 70 0.03 -3.82 -1.71
CA HIS A 70 -1.31 -3.37 -2.08
C HIS A 70 -2.24 -4.57 -2.15
N GLN A 71 -3.43 -4.44 -1.57
CA GLN A 71 -4.54 -5.36 -1.78
C GLN A 71 -5.51 -4.73 -2.77
N LEU A 72 -5.81 -5.44 -3.84
CA LEU A 72 -6.72 -5.03 -4.90
C LEU A 72 -7.96 -5.93 -4.87
N ILE A 73 -9.15 -5.34 -4.99
CA ILE A 73 -10.38 -6.07 -5.30
C ILE A 73 -10.73 -5.78 -6.75
N LEU A 74 -10.75 -6.81 -7.59
CA LEU A 74 -11.05 -6.72 -9.01
C LEU A 74 -12.56 -6.78 -9.28
N PRO A 75 -13.03 -6.43 -10.51
CA PRO A 75 -14.46 -6.36 -10.80
C PRO A 75 -15.22 -7.68 -10.67
N ASN A 76 -14.52 -8.80 -10.80
CA ASN A 76 -15.06 -10.15 -10.62
C ASN A 76 -15.04 -10.59 -9.13
N GLY A 77 -14.68 -9.71 -8.21
CA GLY A 77 -14.55 -10.02 -6.78
C GLY A 77 -13.24 -10.69 -6.38
N THR A 78 -12.33 -10.98 -7.32
CA THR A 78 -11.02 -11.54 -7.00
C THR A 78 -10.21 -10.56 -6.16
N ILE A 79 -9.61 -11.07 -5.09
CA ILE A 79 -8.69 -10.34 -4.23
C ILE A 79 -7.26 -10.72 -4.62
N VAL A 80 -6.41 -9.72 -4.82
CA VAL A 80 -4.99 -9.91 -5.17
C VAL A 80 -4.15 -9.03 -4.26
N GLU A 81 -3.16 -9.63 -3.61
CA GLU A 81 -2.08 -8.90 -2.97
C GLU A 81 -0.89 -8.79 -3.92
N CYS A 82 -0.34 -7.59 -4.07
CA CYS A 82 0.81 -7.37 -4.92
C CYS A 82 1.82 -6.41 -4.30
N LEU A 83 3.10 -6.67 -4.56
CA LEU A 83 4.16 -5.73 -4.25
C LEU A 83 3.92 -4.41 -5.00
N ALA A 84 4.34 -3.31 -4.39
CA ALA A 84 4.28 -2.03 -5.07
C ALA A 84 5.14 -2.05 -6.35
N PRO A 85 4.58 -1.73 -7.53
CA PRO A 85 5.36 -1.73 -8.78
C PRO A 85 6.54 -0.74 -8.76
N ALA A 86 6.47 0.27 -7.89
CA ALA A 86 7.51 1.26 -7.67
C ALA A 86 8.22 1.09 -6.31
N ALA A 87 8.23 -0.14 -5.76
CA ALA A 87 9.04 -0.47 -4.61
C ALA A 87 10.51 -0.15 -4.89
N ARG A 88 11.20 0.42 -3.90
CA ARG A 88 12.63 0.78 -4.00
C ARG A 88 13.53 -0.22 -3.31
N ASP A 89 12.94 -1.08 -2.49
CA ASP A 89 13.58 -2.15 -1.77
C ASP A 89 12.55 -3.27 -1.62
N VAL A 90 13.01 -4.52 -1.76
CA VAL A 90 12.18 -5.72 -1.68
C VAL A 90 13.01 -6.78 -0.97
N PRO A 91 12.50 -7.41 0.10
CA PRO A 91 13.20 -8.52 0.75
C PRO A 91 13.46 -9.66 -0.25
N ASN A 92 14.67 -10.21 -0.24
CA ASN A 92 15.04 -11.40 -1.02
C ASN A 92 14.54 -12.69 -0.36
#